data_AF-A0A7Z8P5E8-F1
#
_entry.id   AF-A0A7Z8P5E8-F1
#
_cell.length_a   1.000
_cell.length_b   1.000
_cell.length_c   1.000
_cell.angle_alpha   90.00
_cell.angle_beta   90.00
_cell.angle_gamma   90.00
#
_symmetry.space_group_name_H-M   'P 1'
#
loop_
_entity.id
_entity.type
_entity.pdbx_description
1 polymer ?
#
loop_
_entity_poly.entity_id
_entity_poly.type
_entity_poly.pdbx_seq_one_letter_code
_entity_poly.pdbx_strand_id
1 'polypeptide(L)'
;MSDWIYYYEDNKQTALKRINNMALSNGYSRELNCWVNKYLDPFSVARTIAEERRRSLDPFSRIRMEAEKDLEFTLLRANKKDRNNCDIIFFESNLLLMFNLMLKHIRTA
;
A
#
# COMPACT_ATOMS: atom_id res chain seq x y z
N MET A 1 -4.51 15.78 17.06
CA MET A 1 -4.49 14.72 16.02
C MET A 1 -3.02 14.47 15.74
N SER A 2 -2.52 13.25 15.94
CA SER A 2 -1.07 12.98 16.06
C SER A 2 -0.31 13.27 14.76
N ASP A 3 0.85 13.94 14.85
CA ASP A 3 1.65 14.42 13.70
C ASP A 3 1.99 13.34 12.67
N TRP A 4 2.10 12.09 13.10
CA TRP A 4 2.39 10.95 12.23
C TRP A 4 1.22 10.62 11.27
N ILE A 5 -0.04 10.86 11.66
CA ILE A 5 -1.21 10.62 10.79
C ILE A 5 -1.16 11.53 9.57
N TYR A 6 -0.84 12.81 9.76
CA TYR A 6 -0.70 13.77 8.66
C TYR A 6 0.44 13.38 7.71
N TYR A 7 1.56 12.88 8.26
CA TYR A 7 2.68 12.38 7.45
C TYR A 7 2.28 11.22 6.53
N TYR A 8 1.54 10.22 7.04
CA TYR A 8 1.13 9.09 6.20
C TYR A 8 -0.01 9.44 5.23
N GLU A 9 -0.90 10.37 5.59
CA GLU A 9 -1.89 10.89 4.65
C GLU A 9 -1.21 11.64 3.49
N ASP A 10 -0.18 12.45 3.76
CA ASP A 10 0.60 13.11 2.70
C ASP A 10 1.31 12.10 1.78
N ASN A 11 1.88 11.03 2.35
CA ASN A 11 2.47 9.93 1.57
C ASN A 11 1.44 9.24 0.68
N LYS A 12 0.24 8.98 1.20
CA LYS A 12 -0.88 8.41 0.44
C LYS A 12 -1.26 9.31 -0.73
N GLN A 13 -1.46 10.61 -0.48
CA GLN A 13 -1.83 11.57 -1.53
C GLN A 13 -0.72 11.69 -2.59
N THR A 14 0.55 11.70 -2.17
CA THR A 14 1.70 11.71 -3.07
C THR A 14 1.74 10.45 -3.94
N ALA A 15 1.48 9.27 -3.37
CA ALA A 15 1.39 8.02 -4.13
C ALA A 15 0.26 8.03 -5.16
N LEU A 16 -0.95 8.47 -4.78
CA LEU A 16 -2.09 8.59 -5.69
C LEU A 16 -1.80 9.56 -6.85
N LYS A 17 -1.21 10.71 -6.54
CA LYS A 17 -0.83 11.71 -7.55
C LYS A 17 0.20 11.15 -8.53
N ARG A 18 1.16 10.36 -8.03
CA ARG A 18 2.17 9.70 -8.86
C ARG A 18 1.56 8.63 -9.77
N ILE A 19 0.63 7.81 -9.28
CA ILE A 19 -0.11 6.83 -10.10
C ILE A 19 -0.83 7.53 -11.26
N ASN A 20 -1.51 8.64 -10.98
CA ASN A 20 -2.24 9.40 -12.00
C ASN A 20 -1.33 10.06 -13.05
N ASN A 21 -0.08 10.36 -12.69
CA ASN A 21 0.90 10.94 -13.61
C ASN A 21 1.69 9.89 -14.39
N MET A 22 1.62 8.62 -13.99
CA MET A 22 2.26 7.52 -14.72
C MET A 22 1.40 7.08 -15.90
N ALA A 23 2.04 6.81 -17.04
CA ALA A 23 1.37 6.30 -18.24
C ALA A 23 1.05 4.79 -18.14
N LEU A 24 0.33 4.41 -17.09
CA LEU A 24 -0.11 3.04 -16.79
C LEU A 24 -1.34 2.66 -17.61
N SER A 25 -1.56 1.35 -17.80
CA SER A 25 -2.88 0.88 -18.24
C SER A 25 -3.98 1.21 -17.22
N ASN A 26 -5.19 1.51 -17.71
CA ASN A 26 -6.33 1.88 -16.86
C ASN A 26 -6.65 0.82 -15.80
N GLY A 27 -6.57 -0.46 -16.17
CA GLY A 27 -6.82 -1.56 -15.24
C GLY A 27 -5.78 -1.57 -14.12
N TYR A 28 -4.51 -1.39 -14.47
CA TYR A 28 -3.43 -1.42 -13.49
C TYR A 28 -3.42 -0.20 -12.57
N SER A 29 -3.60 1.00 -13.12
CA SER A 29 -3.75 2.23 -12.36
C SER A 29 -4.89 2.14 -11.34
N ARG A 30 -6.02 1.53 -11.73
CA ARG A 30 -7.15 1.32 -10.81
C ARG A 30 -6.78 0.39 -9.64
N GLU A 31 -6.14 -0.74 -9.91
CA GLU A 31 -5.74 -1.67 -8.84
C GLU A 31 -4.69 -1.06 -7.89
N LEU A 32 -3.72 -0.31 -8.42
CA LEU A 32 -2.76 0.42 -7.59
C LEU A 32 -3.43 1.49 -6.72
N ASN A 33 -4.40 2.23 -7.26
CA ASN A 33 -5.18 3.19 -6.49
C ASN A 33 -5.97 2.48 -5.37
N CYS A 34 -6.57 1.32 -5.65
CA CYS A 34 -7.24 0.51 -4.63
C CYS A 34 -6.26 0.06 -3.54
N TRP A 35 -5.08 -0.43 -3.94
CA TRP A 35 -4.04 -0.86 -3.02
C TRP A 35 -3.59 0.30 -2.10
N VAL A 36 -3.29 1.46 -2.66
CA VAL A 36 -2.88 2.66 -1.90
C VAL A 36 -3.96 3.08 -0.91
N ASN A 37 -5.23 3.11 -1.32
CA ASN A 37 -6.32 3.48 -0.43
C ASN A 37 -6.55 2.46 0.71
N LYS A 38 -6.29 1.18 0.45
CA LYS A 38 -6.45 0.11 1.43
C LYS A 38 -5.29 0.06 2.44
N TYR A 39 -4.05 0.19 1.96
CA TYR A 39 -2.86 -0.12 2.74
C TYR A 39 -2.03 1.10 3.15
N LEU A 40 -2.18 2.27 2.53
CA LEU A 40 -1.53 3.52 2.98
C LEU A 40 -2.49 4.44 3.76
N ASP A 41 -3.59 3.90 4.29
CA ASP A 41 -4.45 4.60 5.23
C ASP A 41 -4.19 4.10 6.67
N PRO A 42 -3.57 4.94 7.53
CA PRO A 42 -3.28 4.58 8.92
C PRO A 42 -4.50 4.12 9.72
N PHE A 43 -5.66 4.77 9.52
CA PHE A 43 -6.86 4.47 10.29
C PHE A 43 -7.45 3.13 9.87
N SER A 44 -7.51 2.89 8.56
CA SER A 44 -7.99 1.61 8.03
C SER A 44 -7.08 0.47 8.47
N VAL A 45 -5.76 0.62 8.36
CA VAL A 45 -4.80 -0.42 8.77
C VAL A 45 -4.85 -0.66 10.29
N ALA A 46 -4.90 0.38 11.11
CA ALA A 46 -5.01 0.22 12.56
C ALA A 46 -6.31 -0.50 12.97
N ARG A 47 -7.42 -0.20 12.30
CA ARG A 47 -8.71 -0.89 12.50
C ARG A 47 -8.60 -2.37 12.13
N THR A 48 -8.04 -2.69 10.96
CA THR A 48 -7.85 -4.08 10.53
C THR A 48 -6.96 -4.86 11.50
N ILE A 49 -5.88 -4.26 12.01
CA ILE A 49 -5.03 -4.89 13.04
C ILE A 49 -5.84 -5.21 14.31
N ALA A 50 -6.66 -4.27 14.77
CA ALA A 50 -7.49 -4.45 15.97
C ALA A 50 -8.51 -5.59 15.81
N GLU A 51 -9.07 -5.74 14.62
CA GLU A 51 -9.97 -6.85 14.28
C GLU A 51 -9.23 -8.19 14.20
N GLU A 52 -8.07 -8.23 13.54
CA GLU A 52 -7.26 -9.44 13.37
C GLU A 52 -6.60 -9.94 14.67
N ARG A 53 -6.35 -9.05 15.64
CA ARG A 53 -5.90 -9.45 16.99
C ARG A 53 -6.85 -10.46 17.66
N ARG A 54 -8.12 -10.49 17.29
CA ARG A 54 -9.10 -11.46 17.81
C ARG A 54 -8.97 -12.84 17.17
N ARG A 55 -8.26 -12.95 16.05
CA ARG A 55 -8.21 -14.14 15.18
C ARG A 55 -6.80 -14.71 14.99
N SER A 56 -5.76 -13.91 15.22
CA SER A 56 -4.36 -14.28 14.97
C SER A 56 -3.45 -13.87 16.12
N LEU A 57 -2.45 -14.71 16.41
CA LEU A 57 -1.36 -14.43 17.36
C LEU A 57 -0.39 -13.36 16.82
N ASP A 58 -0.28 -13.21 15.50
CA ASP A 58 0.53 -12.17 14.84
C ASP A 58 -0.26 -11.49 13.71
N PRO A 59 -1.09 -10.48 14.03
CA PRO A 59 -1.87 -9.75 13.04
C PRO A 59 -0.99 -8.89 12.12
N PHE A 60 0.19 -8.45 12.59
CA PHE A 60 1.07 -7.58 11.80
C PHE A 60 1.70 -8.34 10.64
N SER A 61 2.24 -9.53 10.88
CA SER A 61 2.82 -10.35 9.81
C SER A 61 1.76 -10.82 8.81
N ARG A 62 0.54 -11.10 9.27
CA ARG A 62 -0.57 -11.47 8.38
C ARG A 62 -0.95 -10.32 7.44
N ILE A 63 -1.17 -9.12 7.98
CA ILE A 63 -1.55 -7.95 7.20
C ILE A 63 -0.42 -7.55 6.25
N ARG A 64 0.85 -7.72 6.66
CA ARG A 64 1.99 -7.54 5.76
C ARG A 64 1.94 -8.49 4.57
N MET A 65 1.76 -9.78 4.82
CA MET A 65 1.68 -10.80 3.78
C MET A 65 0.49 -10.54 2.84
N GLU A 66 -0.66 -10.10 3.36
CA GLU A 66 -1.82 -9.74 2.54
C GLU A 66 -1.53 -8.53 1.64
N ALA A 67 -0.87 -7.49 2.17
CA ALA A 67 -0.49 -6.32 1.38
C ALA A 67 0.50 -6.67 0.25
N GLU A 68 1.47 -7.53 0.52
CA GLU A 68 2.45 -8.01 -0.47
C GLU A 68 1.75 -8.82 -1.58
N LYS A 69 0.87 -9.76 -1.22
CA LYS A 69 0.10 -10.56 -2.17
C LYS A 69 -0.84 -9.71 -3.02
N ASP A 70 -1.57 -8.79 -2.38
CA ASP A 70 -2.49 -7.90 -3.09
C ASP A 70 -1.73 -7.03 -4.10
N LEU A 71 -0.52 -6.56 -3.74
CA LEU A 71 0.31 -5.80 -4.67
C LEU A 71 0.77 -6.68 -5.85
N GLU A 72 1.23 -7.90 -5.59
CA GLU A 72 1.60 -8.84 -6.65
C GLU A 72 0.41 -9.13 -7.59
N PHE A 73 -0.79 -9.30 -7.06
CA PHE A 73 -1.99 -9.54 -7.88
C PHE A 73 -2.39 -8.35 -8.75
N THR A 74 -2.02 -7.12 -8.39
CA THR A 74 -2.28 -5.96 -9.26
C THR A 74 -1.59 -6.11 -10.63
N LEU A 75 -0.46 -6.83 -10.70
CA LEU A 75 0.27 -7.11 -11.94
C LEU A 75 -0.56 -7.92 -12.94
N LEU A 76 -1.59 -8.65 -12.50
CA LEU A 76 -2.52 -9.36 -13.41
C LEU A 76 -3.28 -8.38 -14.32
N ARG A 77 -3.45 -7.12 -13.90
CA ARG A 77 -4.05 -6.05 -14.70
C ARG A 77 -3.03 -5.22 -15.48
N ALA A 78 -1.74 -5.41 -15.22
CA ALA A 78 -0.66 -4.71 -15.90
C ALA A 78 -0.42 -5.28 -17.31
N ASN A 79 -0.17 -4.40 -18.28
CA ASN A 79 0.23 -4.81 -19.63
C ASN A 79 1.76 -5.05 -19.71
N LYS A 80 2.25 -5.50 -20.86
CA LYS A 80 3.70 -5.77 -21.05
C LYS A 80 4.59 -4.53 -20.87
N LYS A 81 4.09 -3.34 -21.21
CA LYS A 81 4.83 -2.08 -21.04
C LYS A 81 4.94 -1.73 -19.55
N ASP A 82 3.85 -1.89 -18.81
CA ASP A 82 3.79 -1.63 -17.37
C ASP A 82 4.79 -2.51 -16.61
N ARG A 83 4.79 -3.82 -16.91
CA ARG A 83 5.65 -4.82 -16.25
C ARG A 83 7.14 -4.69 -16.53
N ASN A 84 7.51 -4.09 -17.67
CA ASN A 84 8.92 -3.97 -18.08
C ASN A 84 9.50 -2.58 -17.80
N ASN A 85 8.72 -1.68 -17.19
CA ASN A 85 9.18 -0.34 -16.87
C ASN A 85 9.81 -0.31 -15.48
N CYS A 86 11.11 -0.07 -15.41
CA CYS A 86 11.86 0.02 -14.15
C CYS A 86 11.29 1.07 -13.18
N ASP A 87 10.76 2.19 -13.69
CA ASP A 87 10.19 3.24 -12.84
C ASP A 87 8.92 2.78 -12.11
N ILE A 88 8.15 1.90 -12.75
CA ILE A 88 6.94 1.29 -12.19
C ILE A 88 7.32 0.27 -11.11
N ILE A 89 8.28 -0.61 -11.41
CA ILE A 89 8.79 -1.60 -10.45
C ILE A 89 9.38 -0.92 -9.21
N PHE A 90 10.14 0.16 -9.41
CA PHE A 90 10.69 0.94 -8.30
C PHE A 90 9.59 1.63 -7.49
N PHE A 91 8.53 2.12 -8.16
CA PHE A 91 7.38 2.70 -7.48
C PHE A 91 6.63 1.68 -6.62
N GLU A 92 6.34 0.48 -7.12
CA GLU A 92 5.72 -0.61 -6.36
C GLU A 92 6.55 -0.97 -5.10
N SER A 93 7.88 -1.06 -5.27
CA SER A 93 8.80 -1.30 -4.15
C SER A 93 8.71 -0.20 -3.08
N ASN A 94 8.57 1.06 -3.50
CA ASN A 94 8.39 2.18 -2.58
C ASN A 94 7.03 2.15 -1.88
N LEU A 95 5.97 1.69 -2.55
CA LEU A 95 4.65 1.50 -1.92
C LEU A 95 4.75 0.52 -0.75
N LEU A 96 5.38 -0.64 -0.95
CA LEU A 96 5.61 -1.62 0.13
C LEU A 96 6.49 -1.06 1.24
N LEU A 97 7.53 -0.30 0.91
CA LEU A 97 8.39 0.32 1.91
C LEU A 97 7.59 1.30 2.79
N MET A 98 6.81 2.20 2.19
CA MET A 98 5.96 3.16 2.90
C MET A 98 4.97 2.46 3.83
N PHE A 99 4.30 1.42 3.33
CA PHE A 99 3.38 0.60 4.12
C PHE A 99 4.10 -0.09 5.28
N ASN A 100 5.28 -0.69 5.05
CA ASN A 100 6.03 -1.37 6.10
C ASN A 100 6.52 -0.42 7.20
N LEU A 101 6.92 0.80 6.83
CA LEU A 101 7.27 1.84 7.80
C LEU A 101 6.05 2.25 8.63
N MET A 102 4.90 2.43 8.00
CA MET A 102 3.64 2.72 8.69
C MET A 102 3.24 1.60 9.65
N LEU A 103 3.28 0.35 9.17
CA LEU A 103 2.95 -0.83 9.96
C LEU A 103 3.88 -0.99 11.17
N LYS A 104 5.18 -0.71 10.98
CA LYS A 104 6.17 -0.69 12.08
C LYS A 104 5.84 0.40 13.09
N HIS A 105 5.48 1.60 12.64
CA HIS A 105 5.10 2.72 13.51
C HIS A 105 3.87 2.36 14.35
N ILE A 106 2.81 1.82 13.73
CA ILE A 106 1.59 1.37 14.43
C ILE A 106 1.90 0.26 15.44
N ARG A 107 2.89 -0.59 15.19
CA ARG A 107 3.31 -1.64 16.14
C ARG A 107 3.97 -1.06 17.40
N THR A 108 4.66 0.08 17.26
CA THR A 108 5.43 0.71 18.33
C THR A 108 4.69 1.86 19.03
N ALA A 109 3.60 2.34 18.45
CA ALA A 109 2.72 3.37 19.01
C ALA A 109 1.74 2.76 20.04
#